data_AF-A0AA96WHA5-F1
#
_entry.id   AF-A0AA96WHA5-F1
#
_cell.length_a   1.000
_cell.length_b   1.000
_cell.length_c   1.000
_cell.angle_alpha   90.00
_cell.angle_beta   90.00
_cell.angle_gamma   90.00
#
_symmetry.space_group_name_H-M   'P 1'
#
loop_
_entity.id
_entity.type
_entity.pdbx_description
1 polymer ?
#
loop_
_entity_poly.entity_id
_entity_poly.type
_entity_poly.pdbx_seq_one_letter_code
_entity_poly.pdbx_strand_id
1 'polypeptide(L)'
;MTARPAPSAPFPVTRVFHYQHAPVRARVMDGRAVWFLRDLAAATGTRPAPGQPTILPGIATTDEACQVLAAAGLGDVAALRSWLDQAAGQLPASPARRLQSVPHPRPAQHRRQAA
;
A
#
# COMPACT_ATOMS: atom_id res chain seq x y z
N MET A 1 -8.55 35.97 7.98
CA MET A 1 -9.08 34.80 7.24
C MET A 1 -8.04 33.70 7.28
N THR A 2 -8.28 32.69 8.12
CA THR A 2 -7.36 31.57 8.37
C THR A 2 -7.34 30.63 7.17
N ALA A 3 -6.15 30.44 6.58
CA ALA A 3 -5.94 29.52 5.48
C ALA A 3 -6.24 28.08 5.93
N ARG A 4 -7.17 27.41 5.23
CA ARG A 4 -7.49 26.00 5.44
C ARG A 4 -6.22 25.18 5.12
N PRO A 5 -5.71 24.36 6.05
CA PRO A 5 -4.56 23.51 5.74
C PRO A 5 -4.90 22.59 4.57
N ALA A 6 -3.96 22.47 3.63
CA ALA A 6 -4.08 21.63 2.45
C ALA A 6 -4.43 20.19 2.86
N PRO A 7 -5.26 19.45 2.10
CA PRO A 7 -5.53 18.06 2.40
C PRO A 7 -4.22 17.29 2.43
N SER A 8 -3.99 16.61 3.55
CA SER A 8 -2.88 15.70 3.80
C SER A 8 -2.73 14.72 2.62
N ALA A 9 -1.49 14.35 2.29
CA ALA A 9 -1.14 13.41 1.22
C ALA A 9 -2.14 12.24 1.10
N PRO A 10 -2.44 11.74 -0.11
CA PRO A 10 -3.36 10.62 -0.27
C PRO A 10 -2.86 9.44 0.55
N PHE A 11 -3.58 9.13 1.63
CA PHE A 11 -3.29 7.95 2.44
C PHE A 11 -3.32 6.72 1.53
N PRO A 12 -2.38 5.78 1.68
CA PRO A 12 -2.37 4.57 0.86
C PRO A 12 -3.69 3.83 1.08
N VAL A 13 -4.45 3.66 0.00
CA VAL A 13 -5.74 2.97 0.04
C VAL A 13 -5.49 1.52 0.44
N THR A 14 -6.08 1.11 1.56
CA THR A 14 -6.05 -0.28 2.02
C THR A 14 -7.21 -1.03 1.38
N ARG A 15 -6.90 -2.18 0.78
CA ARG A 15 -7.84 -3.14 0.19
C ARG A 15 -7.90 -4.39 1.06
N VAL A 16 -9.05 -5.06 1.05
CA VAL A 16 -9.26 -6.31 1.75
C VAL A 16 -9.48 -7.41 0.73
N PHE A 17 -8.71 -8.49 0.84
CA PHE A 17 -8.88 -9.73 0.09
C PHE A 17 -9.24 -10.84 1.07
N HIS A 18 -9.86 -11.92 0.59
CA HIS A 18 -10.11 -13.10 1.43
C HIS A 18 -9.15 -14.22 1.03
N TYR A 19 -8.38 -14.71 1.99
CA TYR A 19 -7.59 -15.92 1.86
C TYR A 19 -8.17 -16.98 2.79
N GLN A 20 -8.54 -18.13 2.23
CA GLN A 20 -9.31 -19.15 2.94
C GLN A 20 -10.56 -18.54 3.60
N HIS A 21 -10.61 -18.48 4.92
CA HIS A 21 -11.76 -18.03 5.71
C HIS A 21 -11.54 -16.64 6.34
N ALA A 22 -10.39 -15.99 6.13
CA ALA A 22 -10.03 -14.77 6.84
C ALA A 22 -9.77 -13.59 5.90
N PRO A 23 -10.16 -12.37 6.32
CA PRO A 23 -9.83 -11.15 5.59
C PRO A 23 -8.34 -10.80 5.76
N VAL A 24 -7.70 -10.45 4.65
CA VAL A 24 -6.30 -10.03 4.55
C VAL A 24 -6.24 -8.63 3.97
N ARG A 25 -5.69 -7.68 4.73
CA ARG A 25 -5.47 -6.32 4.24
C ARG A 25 -4.20 -6.23 3.42
N ALA A 26 -4.26 -5.42 2.38
CA ALA A 26 -3.14 -5.10 1.51
C ALA A 26 -3.20 -3.65 1.05
N ARG A 27 -2.05 -3.07 0.71
CA ARG A 27 -1.95 -1.73 0.11
C ARG A 27 -0.76 -1.67 -0.83
N VAL A 28 -0.72 -0.62 -1.65
CA VAL A 28 0.45 -0.32 -2.48
C VAL A 28 1.34 0.68 -1.74
N MET A 29 2.60 0.31 -1.53
CA MET A 29 3.66 1.20 -1.02
C MET A 29 4.82 1.17 -2.02
N ASP A 30 5.24 2.34 -2.50
CA ASP A 30 6.35 2.48 -3.46
C ASP A 30 6.21 1.58 -4.69
N GLY A 31 4.98 1.44 -5.20
CA GLY A 31 4.65 0.60 -6.35
C GLY A 31 4.64 -0.91 -6.08
N ARG A 32 4.82 -1.33 -4.81
CA ARG A 32 4.81 -2.73 -4.39
C ARG A 32 3.59 -3.04 -3.53
N ALA A 33 3.05 -4.25 -3.70
CA ALA A 33 2.04 -4.77 -2.80
C ALA A 33 2.67 -5.09 -1.44
N VAL A 34 2.08 -4.55 -0.37
CA VAL A 34 2.44 -4.88 1.01
C VAL A 34 1.22 -5.39 1.76
N TRP A 35 1.42 -6.43 2.56
CA TRP A 35 0.40 -7.25 3.20
C TRP A 35 0.51 -7.15 4.71
N PHE A 36 -0.62 -7.15 5.40
CA PHE A 36 -0.64 -7.17 6.87
C PHE A 36 -0.33 -8.57 7.38
N LEU A 37 0.83 -8.75 8.02
CA LEU A 37 1.30 -10.05 8.50
C LEU A 37 0.38 -10.64 9.56
N ARG A 38 -0.24 -9.82 10.41
CA ARG A 38 -1.23 -10.28 11.39
C ARG A 38 -2.41 -10.98 10.72
N ASP A 39 -2.88 -10.44 9.60
CA ASP A 39 -4.03 -10.97 8.90
C ASP A 39 -3.66 -12.26 8.17
N LEU A 40 -2.47 -12.31 7.56
CA LEU A 40 -1.94 -13.53 6.94
C LEU A 40 -1.69 -14.65 7.95
N ALA A 41 -1.15 -14.32 9.12
CA ALA A 41 -0.96 -15.25 10.23
C ALA A 41 -2.31 -15.84 10.68
N ALA A 42 -3.33 -14.99 10.85
CA ALA A 42 -4.68 -15.44 11.17
C ALA A 42 -5.28 -16.32 10.06
N ALA A 43 -5.11 -15.94 8.80
CA ALA A 43 -5.63 -16.68 7.65
C ALA A 43 -4.98 -18.04 7.45
N THR A 44 -3.71 -18.18 7.83
CA THR A 44 -2.92 -19.42 7.69
C THR A 44 -2.89 -20.25 8.96
N GLY A 45 -3.44 -19.75 10.07
CA GLY A 45 -3.34 -20.41 11.39
C GLY A 45 -1.91 -20.47 11.94
N THR A 46 -1.00 -19.65 11.42
CA THR A 46 0.40 -19.63 11.83
C THR A 46 0.65 -18.55 12.86
N ARG A 47 1.64 -18.76 13.73
CA ARG A 47 2.08 -17.76 14.70
C ARG A 47 3.52 -17.35 14.39
N PRO A 48 3.74 -16.19 13.74
CA PRO A 48 5.08 -15.69 13.50
C PRO A 48 5.87 -15.60 14.79
N ALA A 49 7.14 -16.01 14.77
CA ALA A 49 7.99 -15.93 15.95
C ALA A 49 8.22 -14.46 16.34
N PRO A 50 8.16 -14.12 17.64
CA PRO A 50 8.47 -12.77 18.09
C PRO A 50 9.93 -12.43 17.74
N GLY A 51 10.16 -11.23 17.19
CA GLY A 51 11.50 -10.74 16.86
C GLY A 51 12.03 -11.10 15.47
N GLN A 52 11.20 -11.67 14.57
CA GLN A 52 11.60 -11.80 13.17
C GLN A 52 11.77 -10.41 12.53
N PRO A 53 12.86 -10.19 11.75
CA PRO A 53 13.10 -8.93 11.08
C PRO A 53 12.02 -8.72 10.02
N THR A 54 11.12 -7.78 10.27
CA THR A 54 10.19 -7.27 9.26
C THR A 54 10.61 -5.84 8.95
N ILE A 55 10.80 -5.52 7.67
CA ILE A 55 11.27 -4.20 7.22
C ILE A 55 10.29 -3.09 7.64
N LEU A 56 9.03 -3.45 7.93
CA LEU A 56 8.00 -2.57 8.48
C LEU A 56 7.23 -3.31 9.59
N PRO A 57 6.92 -2.67 10.73
CA PRO A 57 6.21 -3.34 11.82
C PRO A 57 4.81 -3.76 11.38
N GLY A 58 4.64 -5.07 11.18
CA GLY A 58 3.35 -5.70 10.88
C GLY A 58 2.91 -5.70 9.42
N ILE A 59 3.73 -5.21 8.47
CA ILE A 59 3.48 -5.34 7.03
C ILE A 59 4.71 -5.86 6.27
N ALA A 60 4.49 -6.62 5.20
CA ALA A 60 5.54 -7.28 4.42
C ALA A 60 5.18 -7.32 2.93
N THR A 61 6.18 -7.29 2.06
CA THR A 61 6.02 -7.64 0.64
C THR A 61 5.64 -9.11 0.47
N THR A 62 5.19 -9.52 -0.72
CA THR A 62 4.85 -10.92 -1.01
C THR A 62 5.99 -11.88 -0.66
N ASP A 63 7.23 -11.53 -1.00
CA ASP A 63 8.38 -12.40 -0.76
C ASP A 63 8.69 -12.51 0.74
N GLU A 64 8.73 -11.38 1.46
CA GLU A 64 8.93 -11.35 2.90
C GLU A 64 7.82 -12.08 3.67
N ALA A 65 6.56 -11.94 3.25
CA ALA A 65 5.43 -12.61 3.87
C ALA A 65 5.55 -14.14 3.74
N CYS A 66 5.91 -14.63 2.55
CA CYS A 66 6.17 -16.06 2.33
C CYS A 66 7.32 -16.57 3.19
N GLN A 67 8.43 -15.82 3.30
CA GLN A 67 9.57 -16.20 4.13
C GLN A 67 9.20 -16.28 5.63
N VAL A 68 8.53 -15.26 6.14
CA VAL A 68 8.08 -15.19 7.55
C VAL A 68 7.17 -16.36 7.90
N LEU A 69 6.22 -16.68 7.02
CA LEU A 69 5.23 -17.73 7.27
C LEU A 69 5.84 -19.12 7.06
N ALA A 70 6.75 -19.30 6.09
CA ALA A 70 7.53 -20.52 5.96
C ALA A 70 8.35 -20.81 7.24
N ALA A 71 9.03 -19.79 7.76
CA ALA A 71 9.78 -19.89 9.02
C ALA A 71 8.87 -20.16 10.24
N ALA A 72 7.59 -19.77 10.15
CA ALA A 72 6.58 -20.06 11.18
C ALA A 72 5.95 -21.47 11.04
N GLY A 73 6.39 -22.29 10.08
CA GLY A 73 5.90 -23.64 9.87
C GLY A 73 4.72 -23.75 8.90
N LEU A 74 4.46 -22.74 8.07
CA LEU A 74 3.49 -22.86 6.98
C LEU A 74 3.94 -23.95 5.99
N GLY A 75 3.16 -25.03 5.87
CA GLY A 75 3.51 -26.15 5.00
C GLY A 75 3.37 -25.85 3.51
N ASP A 76 2.31 -25.14 3.10
CA ASP A 76 2.05 -24.82 1.69
C ASP A 76 2.27 -23.33 1.39
N VAL A 77 3.53 -22.97 1.25
CA VAL A 77 3.96 -21.60 0.90
C VAL A 77 3.66 -21.28 -0.57
N ALA A 78 3.61 -22.29 -1.43
CA ALA A 78 3.39 -22.11 -2.87
C ALA A 78 1.97 -21.64 -3.17
N ALA A 79 0.96 -22.28 -2.55
CA ALA A 79 -0.44 -21.84 -2.70
C ALA A 79 -0.65 -20.42 -2.15
N LEU A 80 -0.01 -20.07 -1.03
CA LEU A 80 -0.05 -18.71 -0.51
C LEU A 80 0.58 -17.72 -1.48
N ARG A 81 1.77 -18.02 -2.03
CA ARG A 81 2.46 -17.14 -2.97
C ARG A 81 1.63 -16.87 -4.21
N SER A 82 1.07 -17.91 -4.83
CA SER A 82 0.22 -17.77 -6.01
C SER A 82 -1.01 -16.90 -5.73
N TRP A 83 -1.63 -17.07 -4.55
CA TRP A 83 -2.75 -16.23 -4.15
C TRP A 83 -2.34 -14.77 -3.94
N LEU A 84 -1.20 -14.52 -3.28
CA LEU A 84 -0.67 -13.16 -3.06
C LEU A 84 -0.36 -12.47 -4.39
N ASP A 85 0.22 -13.17 -5.35
CA ASP A 85 0.52 -12.62 -6.69
C ASP A 85 -0.76 -12.29 -7.46
N GLN A 86 -1.78 -13.16 -7.40
CA GLN A 86 -3.09 -12.90 -8.02
C GLN A 86 -3.80 -11.69 -7.39
N ALA A 87 -3.74 -11.57 -6.06
CA ALA A 87 -4.34 -10.45 -5.33
C ALA A 87 -3.54 -9.14 -5.57
N ALA A 88 -2.22 -9.22 -5.70
CA ALA A 88 -1.38 -8.08 -6.07
C ALA A 88 -1.75 -7.52 -7.46
N GLY A 89 -2.05 -8.39 -8.43
CA GLY A 89 -2.51 -7.98 -9.76
C GLY A 89 -3.86 -7.24 -9.76
N GLN A 90 -4.65 -7.38 -8.69
CA GLN A 90 -5.94 -6.68 -8.51
C GLN A 90 -5.81 -5.39 -7.70
N LEU A 91 -4.65 -5.13 -7.09
CA LEU A 91 -4.42 -3.87 -6.42
C LEU A 91 -4.34 -2.78 -7.50
N PRO A 92 -5.18 -1.73 -7.41
CA PRO A 92 -5.02 -0.61 -8.31
C PRO A 92 -3.61 -0.06 -8.10
N ALA A 93 -2.86 0.13 -9.19
CA ALA A 93 -1.67 0.95 -9.14
C ALA A 93 -2.12 2.26 -8.50
N SER A 94 -1.61 2.54 -7.29
CA SER A 94 -1.97 3.76 -6.58
C SER A 94 -1.76 4.87 -7.60
N PRO A 95 -2.80 5.65 -7.96
CA PRO A 95 -2.58 6.75 -8.85
C PRO A 95 -1.70 7.71 -8.05
N ALA A 96 -0.39 7.60 -8.24
CA ALA A 96 0.48 8.76 -8.20
C ALA A 96 -0.13 9.68 -9.25
N ARG A 97 -1.17 10.42 -8.85
CA ARG A 97 -1.84 11.41 -9.65
C ARG A 97 -0.69 12.33 -9.98
N ARG A 98 -0.16 12.22 -11.21
CA ARG A 98 0.75 13.20 -11.78
C ARG A 98 0.11 14.51 -11.41
N LEU A 99 0.77 15.26 -10.51
CA LEU A 99 0.39 16.62 -10.19
C LEU A 99 0.39 17.30 -11.54
N GLN A 100 -0.79 17.41 -12.15
CA GLN A 100 -0.93 18.15 -13.39
C GLN A 100 -0.54 19.55 -12.98
N SER A 101 0.61 20.02 -13.45
CA SER A 101 1.04 21.40 -13.30
C SER A 101 -0.07 22.24 -13.87
N VAL A 102 -0.93 22.77 -12.99
CA VAL A 102 -1.98 23.69 -13.38
C VAL A 102 -1.25 24.86 -14.06
N PRO A 103 -1.53 25.17 -15.34
CA PRO A 103 -0.97 26.36 -15.96
C PRO A 103 -1.42 27.54 -15.10
N HIS A 104 -0.48 28.19 -14.42
CA HIS A 104 -0.77 29.43 -13.73
C HIS A 104 -1.16 30.45 -14.80
N PRO A 105 -2.40 30.98 -14.81
CA PRO A 105 -2.69 32.13 -15.64
C PRO A 105 -1.83 33.29 -15.13
N ARG A 106 -0.84 33.69 -15.93
CA ARG A 106 -0.03 34.88 -15.70
C ARG A 106 -1.01 36.07 -15.62
N PRO A 107 -1.09 36.83 -14.52
CA PRO A 107 -1.96 38.00 -14.50
C PRO A 107 -1.48 38.96 -15.58
N ALA A 108 -2.40 39.31 -16.48
CA ALA A 108 -2.19 40.32 -17.51
C ALA A 108 -1.69 41.59 -16.83
N GLN A 109 -0.47 41.98 -17.15
CA GLN A 109 0.14 43.21 -16.67
C GLN A 109 -0.54 44.38 -17.40
N HIS A 110 -1.74 44.74 -16.94
CA HIS A 110 -2.34 46.02 -17.21
C HIS A 110 -1.49 47.09 -16.51
N ARG A 111 -0.47 47.61 -17.20
CA ARG A 111 0.03 48.95 -16.89
C ARG A 111 -0.07 49.83 -18.12
N ARG A 112 -1.24 50.47 -18.14
CA ARG A 112 -1.67 51.66 -18.86
C ARG A 112 -0.54 52.53 -19.42
N GLN A 113 -0.72 52.90 -20.68
CA GLN A 113 -0.31 54.17 -21.28
C GLN A 113 -0.89 55.37 -20.49
N ALA A 114 -0.26 56.55 -20.67
CA ALA A 114 -0.51 57.90 -20.15
C ALA A 114 0.59 58.30 -19.14
N ALA A 115 1.43 59.30 -19.37
CA ALA A 115 1.46 60.37 -20.38
C ALA A 115 2.93 60.76 -20.65
#